data_AF-A0A0P0XJR3-F1
#
_entry.id   AF-A0A0P0XJR3-F1
#
_cell.length_a   1.000
_cell.length_b   1.000
_cell.length_c   1.000
_cell.angle_alpha   90.00
_cell.angle_beta   90.00
_cell.angle_gamma   90.00
#
_symmetry.space_group_name_H-M   'P 1'
#
loop_
_entity.id
_entity.type
_entity.pdbx_description
1 polymer ?
#
loop_
_entity_poly.entity_id
_entity_poly.type
_entity_poly.pdbx_seq_one_letter_code
_entity_poly.pdbx_strand_id
1 'polypeptide(L)' 'DDDEEEEAVEASAEVAEEPKDVEEVSEYVEPPAEAKVYVGNLPYNIDSERLAQLFEQEGVVEVSEVNQ' A
#
# COMPACT_ATOMS: atom_id res chain seq x y z
N ASP A 1 11.04 -34.87 -50.63
CA ASP A 1 10.96 -33.59 -49.91
C ASP A 1 9.49 -33.19 -49.89
N ASP A 2 8.70 -33.79 -48.99
CA ASP A 2 8.70 -33.51 -47.52
C ASP A 2 8.06 -32.13 -47.33
N ASP A 3 6.97 -31.91 -46.61
CA ASP A 3 6.15 -32.62 -45.62
C ASP A 3 4.92 -31.67 -45.48
N GLU A 4 3.65 -32.09 -45.42
CA GLU A 4 2.92 -32.35 -44.16
C GLU A 4 3.07 -31.19 -43.14
N GLU A 5 2.06 -30.54 -42.56
CA GLU A 5 0.68 -30.87 -42.20
C GLU A 5 -0.08 -29.55 -41.98
N GLU A 6 -1.41 -29.61 -42.11
CA GLU A 6 -2.30 -28.62 -41.53
C GLU A 6 -2.35 -28.79 -40.01
N GLU A 7 -2.40 -27.71 -39.22
CA GLU A 7 -3.22 -27.76 -38.01
C GLU A 7 -3.70 -26.38 -37.60
N ALA A 8 -5.03 -26.23 -37.65
CA ALA A 8 -5.76 -25.30 -36.83
C ALA A 8 -5.71 -25.79 -35.38
N VAL A 9 -5.21 -24.95 -34.47
CA VAL A 9 -5.43 -25.13 -33.03
C VAL A 9 -6.26 -23.97 -32.50
N GLU A 10 -7.56 -24.22 -32.41
CA GLU A 10 -8.46 -23.51 -31.53
C GLU A 10 -8.18 -23.87 -30.06
N ALA A 11 -8.65 -23.01 -29.15
CA ALA A 11 -8.81 -23.21 -27.72
C ALA A 11 -7.56 -23.02 -26.84
N SER A 12 -7.56 -21.92 -26.08
CA SER A 12 -7.98 -22.02 -24.68
C SER A 12 -8.41 -20.65 -24.16
N ALA A 13 -9.71 -20.58 -23.86
CA ALA A 13 -10.30 -19.57 -23.02
C ALA A 13 -9.72 -19.65 -21.60
N GLU A 14 -9.98 -18.59 -20.83
CA GLU A 14 -9.96 -18.58 -19.37
C GLU A 14 -8.56 -18.70 -18.74
N VAL A 15 -7.86 -17.56 -18.68
CA VAL A 15 -7.16 -17.24 -17.44
C VAL A 15 -8.16 -16.44 -16.62
N ALA A 16 -8.92 -17.13 -15.79
CA ALA A 16 -9.54 -16.51 -14.63
C ALA A 16 -8.39 -15.99 -13.77
N GLU A 17 -8.09 -14.70 -13.90
CA GLU A 17 -7.28 -13.99 -12.93
C GLU A 17 -8.09 -13.95 -11.65
N GLU A 18 -7.94 -14.98 -10.82
CA GLU A 18 -8.12 -14.79 -9.38
C GLU A 18 -7.26 -13.59 -9.00
N PRO A 19 -7.81 -12.56 -8.35
CA PRO A 19 -6.97 -11.52 -7.79
C PRO A 19 -6.10 -12.24 -6.75
N LYS A 20 -4.88 -12.55 -7.15
CA LYS A 20 -3.79 -12.73 -6.21
C LYS A 20 -3.82 -11.45 -5.40
N ASP A 21 -4.26 -11.56 -4.16
CA ASP A 21 -3.86 -10.67 -3.08
C ASP A 21 -2.34 -10.53 -3.24
N VAL A 22 -1.94 -9.50 -3.97
CA VAL A 22 -0.60 -8.97 -3.92
C VAL A 22 -0.59 -8.38 -2.52
N GLU A 23 -0.28 -9.22 -1.54
CA GLU A 23 0.43 -8.76 -0.36
C GLU A 23 1.73 -8.20 -0.93
N GLU A 24 1.64 -6.93 -1.34
CA GLU A 24 2.76 -6.08 -1.61
C GLU A 24 3.51 -6.07 -0.29
N VAL A 25 4.46 -6.98 -0.17
CA VAL A 25 5.46 -6.94 0.89
C VAL A 25 6.34 -5.75 0.52
N SER A 26 5.79 -4.55 0.66
CA SER A 26 6.56 -3.34 0.80
C SER A 26 7.39 -3.60 2.04
N GLU A 27 8.69 -3.79 1.85
CA GLU A 27 9.65 -3.86 2.94
C GLU A 27 9.36 -2.66 3.84
N TYR A 28 8.81 -2.92 5.04
CA TYR A 28 8.47 -1.88 5.99
C TYR A 28 9.77 -1.22 6.41
N VAL A 29 10.08 -0.08 5.79
CA VAL A 29 11.26 0.70 6.11
C VAL A 29 10.92 1.50 7.35
N GLU A 30 11.46 1.06 8.50
CA GLU A 30 11.31 1.81 9.74
C GLU A 30 11.81 3.25 9.52
N PRO A 31 10.98 4.27 9.78
CA PRO A 31 11.36 5.64 9.52
C PRO A 31 12.56 6.02 10.39
N PRO A 32 13.51 6.82 9.86
CA PRO A 32 14.64 7.27 10.65
C PRO A 32 14.16 8.06 11.87
N ALA A 33 14.90 8.02 12.98
CA ALA A 33 14.53 8.74 14.21
C ALA A 33 14.31 10.26 14.00
N GLU A 34 14.90 10.80 12.93
CA GLU A 34 14.79 12.19 12.46
C GLU A 34 13.41 12.53 11.90
N ALA A 35 12.60 11.53 11.54
CA ALA A 35 11.24 11.69 11.00
C ALA A 35 10.17 11.93 12.08
N LYS A 36 10.57 12.04 13.36
CA LYS A 36 9.64 12.32 14.46
C LYS A 36 9.42 13.83 14.62
N VAL A 37 8.17 14.25 14.48
CA VAL A 37 7.75 15.66 14.65
C VAL A 37 6.95 15.82 15.94
N TYR A 38 7.18 16.91 16.68
CA TYR A 38 6.39 17.27 17.85
C TYR A 38 5.48 18.46 17.52
N VAL A 39 4.18 18.28 17.73
CA VAL A 39 3.16 19.30 17.45
C VAL A 39 2.61 19.80 18.79
N GLY A 40 2.70 21.11 19.01
CA GLY A 40 2.18 21.77 20.21
C GLY A 40 0.88 22.53 19.95
N ASN A 41 0.28 23.05 21.02
CA ASN A 41 -0.93 23.88 20.96
C ASN A 41 -2.13 23.16 20.29
N LEU A 42 -2.20 21.84 20.47
CA LEU A 42 -3.33 21.04 20.03
C LEU A 42 -4.53 21.31 20.94
N PRO A 43 -5.73 21.54 20.39
CA PRO A 43 -6.93 21.64 21.18
C PRO A 43 -7.26 20.30 21.85
N TYR A 44 -7.88 20.34 23.04
CA TYR A 44 -8.14 19.15 23.88
C TYR A 44 -9.03 18.07 23.22
N ASN A 45 -9.75 18.43 22.16
CA ASN A 45 -10.60 17.50 21.42
C ASN A 45 -9.88 16.79 20.27
N ILE A 46 -8.57 17.00 20.10
CA ILE A 46 -7.75 16.29 19.13
C ILE A 46 -7.09 15.10 19.80
N ASP A 47 -7.37 13.91 19.26
CA ASP A 47 -6.80 12.62 19.60
C ASP A 47 -5.79 12.16 18.52
N SER A 48 -5.10 11.04 18.76
CA SER A 48 -4.06 10.53 17.85
C SER A 48 -4.57 10.27 16.44
N GLU A 49 -5.78 9.70 16.28
CA GLU A 49 -6.36 9.41 14.96
C GLU A 49 -6.61 10.71 14.18
N ARG A 50 -7.18 11.71 14.85
CA ARG A 50 -7.39 13.05 14.25
C ARG A 50 -6.07 13.74 13.90
N LEU A 51 -5.06 13.59 14.75
CA LEU A 51 -3.74 14.13 14.48
C LEU A 51 -3.14 13.49 13.22
N ALA A 52 -3.18 12.15 13.10
CA ALA A 52 -2.70 11.45 11.92
C ALA A 52 -3.42 11.94 10.64
N GLN A 53 -4.75 12.01 10.67
CA GLN A 53 -5.57 12.48 9.53
C GLN A 53 -5.20 13.88 9.04
N LEU A 54 -4.79 14.77 9.94
CA LEU A 54 -4.35 16.11 9.56
C LEU A 54 -3.07 16.08 8.70
N PHE A 55 -2.20 15.11 8.93
CA PHE A 55 -0.90 15.00 8.25
C PHE A 55 -0.90 13.98 7.10
N GLU A 56 -1.97 13.18 6.92
CA GLU A 56 -2.11 12.22 5.81
C GLU A 56 -1.90 12.83 4.42
N GLN A 57 -2.20 14.12 4.25
CA GLN A 57 -2.00 14.83 2.98
C GLN A 57 -0.54 15.21 2.73
N GLU A 58 0.22 15.43 3.80
CA GLU A 58 1.63 15.84 3.73
C GLU A 58 2.57 14.62 3.63
N GLY A 59 2.08 13.44 4.05
CA GLY A 59 2.80 12.18 3.94
C GLY A 59 2.11 11.06 4.71
N VAL A 60 2.66 9.85 4.61
CA VAL A 60 2.19 8.69 5.38
C VAL A 60 2.58 8.87 6.84
N VAL A 61 1.59 8.89 7.73
CA VAL A 61 1.80 8.92 9.18
C VAL A 61 1.75 7.49 9.70
N GLU A 62 2.90 6.97 10.10
CA GLU A 62 2.99 5.59 10.61
C GLU A 62 2.54 5.47 12.06
N VAL A 63 2.92 6.45 12.90
CA VAL A 63 2.60 6.47 14.34
C VAL A 63 2.22 7.88 14.76
N SER A 64 1.14 8.00 15.52
CA SER A 64 0.72 9.24 16.16
C SER A 64 0.41 9.01 17.64
N GLU A 65 0.88 9.91 18.50
CA GLU A 65 0.63 9.86 19.93
C GLU A 65 0.38 11.27 20.46
N VAL A 66 -0.73 11.44 21.19
CA VAL A 66 -1.06 12.69 21.89
C VAL A 66 -0.79 12.51 23.38
N ASN A 67 0.08 13.36 23.92
CA ASN A 67 0.37 13.43 25.35
C ASN A 67 -0.42 14.60 25.95
N GLN A 68 -1.58 14.30 26.56
CA GLN A 68 -2.45 15.30 27.22
C GLN A 68 -2.10 15.50 28.70
#